data_AF-A0A6V7IXR3-F1
#
_entry.id   AF-A0A6V7IXR3-F1
#
_cell.length_a   1.000
_cell.length_b   1.000
_cell.length_c   1.000
_cell.angle_alpha   90.00
_cell.angle_beta   90.00
_cell.angle_gamma   90.00
#
_symmetry.space_group_name_H-M   'P 1'
#
loop_
_entity.id
_entity.type
_entity.pdbx_description
1 polymer ?
#
loop_
_entity_poly.entity_id
_entity_poly.type
_entity_poly.pdbx_seq_one_letter_code
_entity_poly.pdbx_strand_id
1 'polypeptide(L)' 'KRPILYSDEASPPCRAVLLAAESLGLDLEIREVNLFKGATWSEEYKK' A
#
# COMPACT_ATOMS: atom_id res chain seq x y z
N LYS A 1 -6.34 16.21 3.15
CA LYS A 1 -5.45 15.49 2.19
C LYS A 1 -5.54 14.01 2.54
N ARG A 2 -5.76 13.14 1.55
CA ARG A 2 -5.88 11.71 1.78
C ARG A 2 -4.49 11.06 1.82
N PRO A 3 -4.14 10.26 2.85
CA PRO A 3 -2.87 9.54 2.86
C PRO A 3 -2.82 8.52 1.70
N ILE A 4 -1.63 8.32 1.16
CA ILE A 4 -1.39 7.36 0.08
C ILE A 4 -0.79 6.09 0.68
N LEU A 5 -1.36 4.94 0.36
CA LEU A 5 -0.82 3.63 0.70
C LEU A 5 -0.38 2.93 -0.59
N TYR A 6 0.93 2.77 -0.75
CA TYR A 6 1.50 1.88 -1.76
C TYR A 6 1.35 0.44 -1.27
N SER A 7 0.61 -0.38 -2.02
CA SER A 7 0.11 -1.66 -1.50
C SER A 7 0.14 -2.76 -2.54
N ASP A 8 0.30 -4.00 -2.06
CA ASP A 8 0.02 -5.21 -2.82
C ASP A 8 -0.89 -6.09 -1.95
N GLU A 9 -2.03 -6.51 -2.49
CA GLU A 9 -2.99 -7.33 -1.75
C GLU A 9 -2.39 -8.66 -1.27
N ALA A 10 -1.36 -9.19 -1.94
CA ALA A 10 -0.68 -10.41 -1.51
C ALA A 10 0.12 -10.20 -0.21
N SER A 11 0.52 -8.97 0.10
CA SER A 11 1.36 -8.62 1.23
C SER A 11 0.58 -8.58 2.56
N PRO A 12 0.91 -9.45 3.54
CA PRO A 12 0.29 -9.42 4.88
C PRO A 12 0.36 -8.05 5.60
N PRO A 13 1.49 -7.32 5.64
CA PRO A 13 1.55 -6.02 6.32
C PRO A 13 0.69 -4.96 5.63
N CYS A 14 0.52 -5.03 4.30
CA CYS A 14 -0.38 -4.12 3.58
C CYS A 14 -1.84 -4.30 4.05
N ARG A 15 -2.30 -5.55 4.17
CA ARG A 15 -3.65 -5.85 4.67
C ARG A 15 -3.85 -5.41 6.13
N ALA A 16 -2.81 -5.49 6.97
CA ALA A 16 -2.86 -4.99 8.34
C ALA A 16 -3.10 -3.47 8.40
N VAL A 17 -2.45 -2.69 7.51
CA VAL A 17 -2.68 -1.24 7.42
C VAL A 17 -4.09 -0.93 6.93
N LEU A 18 -4.61 -1.67 5.93
CA LEU A 18 -5.98 -1.51 5.44
C LEU A 18 -7.01 -1.78 6.55
N LEU A 19 -6.82 -2.85 7.33
CA LEU A 19 -7.70 -3.17 8.45
C LEU A 19 -7.66 -2.08 9.54
N ALA A 20 -6.48 -1.54 9.84
CA ALA A 20 -6.33 -0.44 10.78
C ALA A 20 -7.01 0.84 10.26
N ALA A 21 -6.88 1.15 8.97
CA ALA A 21 -7.52 2.30 8.36
C ALA A 21 -9.04 2.21 8.42
N GLU A 22 -9.61 1.05 8.07
CA GLU A 22 -11.05 0.79 8.18
C GLU A 22 -11.52 0.95 9.63
N SER A 23 -10.79 0.36 10.59
CA SER A 23 -11.12 0.45 12.03
C SER A 23 -11.10 1.89 12.57
N LEU A 24 -10.35 2.79 11.93
CA LEU A 24 -10.22 4.20 12.29
C LEU A 24 -11.11 5.12 11.43
N GLY A 25 -11.83 4.60 10.43
CA GLY A 25 -12.59 5.40 9.48
C GLY A 25 -11.73 6.30 8.59
N LEU A 26 -10.49 5.87 8.28
CA LEU A 26 -9.56 6.61 7.45
C LEU A 26 -9.71 6.21 5.98
N ASP A 27 -10.04 7.18 5.13
CA ASP A 27 -9.99 7.01 3.68
C ASP A 27 -8.52 7.04 3.21
N LEU A 28 -8.11 6.07 2.39
CA LEU A 28 -6.75 5.93 1.85
C LEU A 28 -6.78 5.92 0.32
N GLU A 29 -5.82 6.59 -0.29
CA GLU A 29 -5.54 6.42 -1.72
C GLU A 29 -4.62 5.21 -1.90
N ILE A 30 -5.16 4.11 -2.43
CA ILE A 30 -4.38 2.91 -2.72
C ILE A 30 -3.63 3.08 -4.05
N ARG A 31 -2.32 2.85 -4.04
CA ARG A 31 -1.49 2.74 -5.25
C ARG A 31 -0.90 1.34 -5.31
N GLU A 32 -1.29 0.57 -6.33
CA GLU A 32 -0.82 -0.81 -6.48
C GLU A 32 0.69 -0.86 -6.74
N VAL A 33 1.40 -1.72 -6.01
CA VAL A 33 2.82 -2.02 -6.21
C VAL A 33 2.99 -3.52 -6.36
N ASN A 34 2.97 -4.00 -7.60
CA ASN A 34 3.04 -5.42 -7.88
C ASN A 34 4.39 -6.03 -7.47
N LEU A 35 4.37 -6.83 -6.40
CA LEU A 35 5.56 -7.47 -5.83
C LEU A 35 6.13 -8.55 -6.75
N PHE A 36 5.28 -9.29 -7.45
CA PHE A 36 5.70 -10.36 -8.37
C PHE A 36 6.42 -9.81 -9.60
N LYS A 37 6.15 -8.57 -9.99
CA LYS A 37 6.89 -7.84 -11.03
C LYS A 37 8.11 -7.09 -10.48
N GLY A 38 8.39 -7.18 -9.18
CA GLY A 38 9.51 -6.49 -8.56
C GLY A 38 9.36 -4.97 -8.53
N ALA A 39 8.14 -4.44 -8.51
CA ALA A 39 7.89 -2.99 -8.54
C ALA A 39 8.52 -2.24 -7.35
N THR A 40 8.71 -2.92 -6.22
CA THR A 40 9.43 -2.40 -5.03
C THR A 40 10.91 -2.14 -5.27
N TRP A 41 11.50 -2.71 -6.33
CA TRP A 41 12.92 -2.50 -6.68
C TRP A 41 13.12 -1.37 -7.69
N SER A 42 12.03 -0.79 -8.21
CA SER A 42 12.10 0.34 -9.12
C SER A 42 12.73 1.56 -8.43
N GLU A 43 13.45 2.38 -9.20
CA GLU A 43 14.00 3.64 -8.70
C GLU A 43 12.92 4.66 -8.31
N GLU A 44 11.69 4.48 -8.81
CA GLU A 44 10.53 5.27 -8.38
C GLU A 44 10.15 4.95 -6.93
N TYR A 45 10.12 3.66 -6.57
CA TYR A 45 9.71 3.23 -5.23
C TYR A 45 10.76 3.49 -4.14
N LYS A 46 12.04 3.56 -4.50
CA LYS A 46 13.14 3.81 -3.55
C LYS A 46 13.26 5.27 -3.08
N LYS A 47 12.55 6.21 -3.73
CA LYS A 47 12.61 7.65 -3.45
C LYS A 47 11.52 8.07 -2.49
#